data_AF-A0A3M2AYQ4-F1
#
_entry.id   AF-A0A3M2AYQ4-F1
#
_cell.length_a   1.000
_cell.length_b   1.000
_cell.length_c   1.000
_cell.angle_alpha   90.00
_cell.angle_beta   90.00
_cell.angle_gamma   90.00
#
_symmetry.space_group_name_H-M   'P 1'
#
loop_
_entity.id
_entity.type
_entity.pdbx_description
1 polymer ?
#
loop_
_entity_poly.entity_id
_entity_poly.type
_entity_poly.pdbx_seq_one_letter_code
_entity_poly.pdbx_strand_id
1 'polypeptide(L)'
;MMWDTFENRLRITGELVARTGVRVGMSAETAMPTATDLPVIKDAHGRPFIPGSSLRGAVRAYVERIVRTFEPQPGNGKGASNPTKTDEWAIPPKKKQELAGEEHYEQKVYELSCRVERVFGSAWLASRVRFTDLPLIDAHAQVEPELRDSVAIDREKESVANKYDFEALPAGVRFQFELIAENLNDEELGLVLLGIRALENGDILIGGFKGRGLGHVTLECARYEWVDRANLKDYLINGSVSTLDETKQNAVMETLFNALTGGK
;
A
#
# COMPACT_ATOMS: atom_id res chain seq x y z
N MET A 1 18.70 14.60 -10.81
CA MET A 1 18.73 13.90 -12.12
C MET A 1 18.35 12.42 -11.98
N MET A 2 17.38 12.08 -11.11
CA MET A 2 16.96 10.69 -10.87
C MET A 2 15.50 10.43 -11.30
N TRP A 3 14.82 11.47 -11.77
CA TRP A 3 13.39 11.46 -12.12
C TRP A 3 13.11 12.18 -13.44
N ASP A 4 14.14 12.55 -14.20
CA ASP A 4 14.00 13.31 -15.45
C ASP A 4 13.78 12.42 -16.68
N THR A 5 14.05 11.11 -16.56
CA THR A 5 14.02 10.18 -17.67
C THR A 5 13.11 9.00 -17.36
N PHE A 6 12.26 8.62 -18.32
CA PHE A 6 11.49 7.38 -18.26
C PHE A 6 12.38 6.17 -18.54
N GLU A 7 12.30 5.14 -17.69
CA GLU A 7 13.02 3.89 -17.83
C GLU A 7 12.07 2.72 -18.00
N ASN A 8 11.11 2.59 -17.07
CA ASN A 8 10.11 1.53 -17.10
C ASN A 8 8.84 1.93 -16.33
N ARG A 9 7.75 1.20 -16.61
CA ARG A 9 6.48 1.26 -15.91
C ARG A 9 5.89 -0.14 -15.81
N LEU A 10 5.59 -0.56 -14.60
CA LEU A 10 4.68 -1.67 -14.32
C LEU A 10 3.30 -1.10 -13.97
N ARG A 11 2.27 -1.54 -14.67
CA ARG A 11 0.87 -1.31 -14.29
C ARG A 11 0.23 -2.64 -13.94
N ILE A 12 -0.35 -2.72 -12.75
CA ILE A 12 -1.05 -3.90 -12.25
C ILE A 12 -2.51 -3.55 -12.08
N THR A 13 -3.39 -4.31 -12.73
CA THR A 13 -4.85 -4.18 -12.57
C THR A 13 -5.44 -5.48 -12.07
N GLY A 14 -6.55 -5.43 -11.34
CA GLY A 14 -7.26 -6.62 -10.91
C GLY A 14 -8.50 -6.29 -10.09
N GLU A 15 -8.97 -7.26 -9.32
CA GLU A 15 -10.13 -7.14 -8.45
C GLU A 15 -9.72 -7.39 -7.00
N LEU A 16 -9.85 -6.37 -6.14
CA LEU A 16 -9.66 -6.58 -4.70
C LEU A 16 -10.98 -7.05 -4.09
N VAL A 17 -11.02 -8.30 -3.62
CA VAL A 17 -12.23 -8.95 -3.13
C VAL A 17 -12.22 -9.02 -1.60
N ALA A 18 -13.26 -8.50 -0.97
CA ALA A 18 -13.51 -8.67 0.46
C ALA A 18 -13.86 -10.13 0.78
N ARG A 19 -13.03 -10.84 1.54
CA ARG A 19 -13.32 -12.21 2.00
C ARG A 19 -14.07 -12.23 3.32
N THR A 20 -13.81 -11.23 4.16
CA THR A 20 -14.61 -10.93 5.35
C THR A 20 -15.13 -9.49 5.25
N GLY A 21 -15.94 -9.06 6.23
CA GLY A 21 -16.41 -7.68 6.23
C GLY A 21 -15.25 -6.69 6.29
N VAL A 22 -15.34 -5.59 5.55
CA VAL A 22 -14.28 -4.58 5.45
C VAL A 22 -14.77 -3.25 6.01
N ARG A 23 -14.01 -2.70 6.96
CA ARG A 23 -14.28 -1.35 7.48
C ARG A 23 -13.13 -0.42 7.12
N VAL A 24 -13.37 0.47 6.16
CA VAL A 24 -12.49 1.61 5.89
C VAL A 24 -13.25 2.85 6.30
N GLY A 25 -12.92 3.36 7.49
CA GLY A 25 -13.59 4.55 8.03
C GLY A 25 -12.81 5.82 7.72
N MET A 26 -13.52 6.95 7.75
CA MET A 26 -12.89 8.25 7.98
C MET A 26 -12.63 8.43 9.47
N SER A 27 -11.62 9.21 9.84
CA SER A 27 -11.61 9.81 11.18
C SER A 27 -12.81 10.75 11.26
N ALA A 28 -13.88 10.31 11.90
CA ALA A 28 -15.11 11.06 11.98
C ALA A 28 -15.06 12.03 13.18
N GLU A 29 -15.06 13.33 12.91
CA GLU A 29 -15.83 14.27 13.72
C GLU A 29 -17.21 14.38 13.07
N THR A 30 -18.11 13.45 13.38
CA THR A 30 -19.49 13.50 12.87
C THR A 30 -20.34 14.39 13.78
N ALA A 31 -20.78 15.54 13.26
CA ALA A 31 -21.66 16.49 13.94
C ALA A 31 -23.16 16.11 13.91
N MET A 32 -23.52 14.90 13.45
CA MET A 32 -24.90 14.46 13.28
C MET A 32 -25.29 13.37 14.28
N PRO A 33 -26.27 13.60 15.18
CA PRO A 33 -26.64 12.68 16.27
C PRO A 33 -27.23 11.32 15.87
N THR A 34 -27.66 11.16 14.61
CA THR A 34 -28.28 9.94 14.08
C THR A 34 -27.37 9.16 13.13
N ALA A 35 -26.14 9.63 12.90
CA ALA A 35 -25.15 8.90 12.13
C ALA A 35 -24.54 7.80 13.02
N THR A 36 -24.23 6.64 12.44
CA THR A 36 -23.41 5.61 13.11
C THR A 36 -22.14 6.23 13.70
N ASP A 37 -21.67 5.70 14.83
CA ASP A 37 -20.47 6.23 15.47
C ASP A 37 -19.26 6.15 14.52
N LEU A 38 -19.25 5.14 13.65
CA LEU A 38 -18.08 4.77 12.85
C LEU A 38 -18.49 4.33 11.42
N PRO A 39 -18.81 5.29 10.53
CA PRO A 39 -19.27 5.00 9.17
C PRO A 39 -18.14 4.52 8.25
N VAL A 40 -18.52 3.86 7.15
CA VAL A 40 -17.59 3.59 6.04
C VAL A 40 -17.40 4.82 5.17
N ILE A 41 -16.20 4.99 4.62
CA ILE A 41 -15.91 6.08 3.68
C ILE A 41 -16.69 5.91 2.38
N LYS A 42 -17.23 7.00 1.87
CA LYS A 42 -18.04 7.07 0.64
C LYS A 42 -17.52 8.18 -0.27
N ASP A 43 -17.68 8.00 -1.58
CA ASP A 43 -17.39 9.02 -2.58
C ASP A 43 -18.45 10.15 -2.58
N ALA A 44 -18.28 11.15 -3.44
CA ALA A 44 -19.23 12.26 -3.56
C ALA A 44 -20.65 11.84 -4.00
N HIS A 45 -20.82 10.61 -4.48
CA HIS A 45 -22.10 10.03 -4.86
C HIS A 45 -22.68 9.09 -3.78
N GLY A 46 -22.03 9.01 -2.61
CA GLY A 46 -22.47 8.16 -1.50
C GLY A 46 -22.07 6.69 -1.65
N ARG A 47 -21.21 6.34 -2.61
CA ARG A 47 -20.79 4.95 -2.85
C ARG A 47 -19.53 4.62 -2.05
N PRO A 48 -19.47 3.46 -1.38
CA PRO A 48 -18.28 3.08 -0.64
C PRO A 48 -17.10 2.80 -1.58
N PHE A 49 -15.89 3.14 -1.14
CA PHE A 49 -14.65 2.85 -1.85
C PHE A 49 -13.51 2.62 -0.86
N ILE A 50 -12.39 2.09 -1.33
CA ILE A 50 -11.15 2.00 -0.53
C ILE A 50 -10.17 3.07 -1.04
N PRO A 51 -9.71 4.02 -0.20
CA PRO A 51 -8.69 4.96 -0.61
C PRO A 51 -7.37 4.26 -0.95
N GLY A 52 -6.72 4.69 -2.02
CA GLY A 52 -5.43 4.13 -2.45
C GLY A 52 -4.37 4.28 -1.37
N SER A 53 -4.45 5.32 -0.55
CA SER A 53 -3.59 5.54 0.60
C SER A 53 -3.73 4.46 1.69
N SER A 54 -4.93 3.93 1.91
CA SER A 54 -5.19 2.86 2.88
C SER A 54 -4.58 1.54 2.41
N LEU A 55 -4.74 1.21 1.14
CA LEU A 55 -4.14 0.00 0.58
C LEU A 55 -2.62 0.11 0.49
N ARG A 56 -2.09 1.24 -0.01
CA ARG A 56 -0.65 1.52 -0.05
C ARG A 56 -0.02 1.39 1.33
N GLY A 57 -0.66 1.94 2.36
CA GLY A 57 -0.17 1.86 3.74
C GLY A 57 -0.13 0.43 4.26
N ALA A 58 -1.15 -0.38 3.98
CA ALA A 58 -1.19 -1.78 4.36
C ALA A 58 -0.11 -2.62 3.65
N VAL A 59 0.06 -2.42 2.33
CA VAL A 59 1.11 -3.07 1.53
C VAL A 59 2.50 -2.65 2.02
N ARG A 60 2.74 -1.36 2.20
CA ARG A 60 4.00 -0.83 2.73
C ARG A 60 4.32 -1.46 4.08
N ALA A 61 3.39 -1.46 5.03
CA ALA A 61 3.61 -2.02 6.36
C ALA A 61 3.98 -3.52 6.33
N TYR A 62 3.36 -4.29 5.42
CA TYR A 62 3.73 -5.69 5.20
C TYR A 62 5.17 -5.82 4.68
N VAL A 63 5.50 -5.07 3.63
CA VAL A 63 6.84 -5.08 3.02
C VAL A 63 7.91 -4.66 4.04
N GLU A 64 7.67 -3.59 4.81
CA GLU A 64 8.60 -3.14 5.86
C GLU A 64 8.86 -4.23 6.91
N ARG A 65 7.84 -5.03 7.28
CA ARG A 65 8.02 -6.14 8.23
C ARG A 65 8.97 -7.20 7.67
N ILE A 66 8.81 -7.58 6.41
CA ILE A 66 9.68 -8.56 5.74
C ILE A 66 11.10 -8.01 5.60
N VAL A 67 11.25 -6.76 5.14
CA VAL A 67 12.57 -6.13 5.00
C VAL A 67 13.31 -6.07 6.35
N ARG A 68 12.63 -5.70 7.44
CA ARG A 68 13.25 -5.67 8.79
C ARG A 68 13.73 -7.04 9.29
N THR A 69 13.23 -8.15 8.74
CA THR A 69 13.73 -9.49 9.07
C THR A 69 15.15 -9.71 8.56
N PHE A 70 15.52 -9.10 7.42
CA PHE A 70 16.84 -9.26 6.80
C PHE A 70 17.75 -8.05 7.05
N GLU A 71 17.19 -6.85 7.06
CA GLU A 71 17.88 -5.58 7.23
C GLU A 71 17.26 -4.80 8.40
N PRO A 72 17.64 -5.10 9.66
CA PRO A 72 17.01 -4.50 10.84
C PRO A 72 17.34 -3.02 11.04
N GLN A 73 18.41 -2.53 10.42
CA GLN A 73 18.84 -1.13 10.51
C GLN A 73 18.47 -0.37 9.23
N PRO A 74 17.68 0.72 9.31
CA PRO A 74 17.34 1.53 8.16
C PRO A 74 18.45 2.50 7.76
N GLY A 75 18.49 2.83 6.47
CA GLY A 75 19.35 3.85 5.90
C GLY A 75 20.43 3.29 4.99
N ASN A 76 21.18 4.17 4.32
CA ASN A 76 22.20 3.80 3.34
C ASN A 76 21.68 2.81 2.27
N GLY A 77 20.43 2.98 1.84
CA GLY A 77 19.78 2.10 0.86
C GLY A 77 19.25 0.78 1.39
N LYS A 78 19.29 0.55 2.70
CA LYS A 78 18.87 -0.70 3.34
C LYS A 78 17.77 -0.48 4.37
N GLY A 79 17.08 -1.54 4.71
CA GLY A 79 16.12 -1.60 5.81
C GLY A 79 14.83 -0.83 5.56
N ALA A 80 14.11 -0.57 6.64
CA ALA A 80 12.85 0.16 6.65
C ALA A 80 12.73 1.02 7.92
N SER A 81 12.60 2.34 7.75
CA SER A 81 12.48 3.33 8.84
C SER A 81 11.37 2.98 9.84
N ASN A 82 11.54 3.33 11.10
CA ASN A 82 10.46 3.19 12.09
C ASN A 82 9.39 4.28 11.89
N PRO A 83 8.15 3.95 11.51
CA PRO A 83 7.15 4.97 11.22
C PRO A 83 6.67 5.75 12.44
N THR A 84 6.92 5.28 13.68
CA THR A 84 6.42 5.91 14.91
C THR A 84 7.47 6.72 15.67
N LYS A 85 8.75 6.64 15.27
CA LYS A 85 9.85 7.36 15.90
C LYS A 85 10.71 8.04 14.85
N THR A 86 10.57 9.35 14.74
CA THR A 86 11.24 10.18 13.72
C THR A 86 12.76 10.18 13.82
N ASP A 87 13.30 9.99 15.02
CA ASP A 87 14.75 9.92 15.25
C ASP A 87 15.36 8.59 14.77
N GLU A 88 14.52 7.57 14.56
CA GLU A 88 14.91 6.25 14.01
C GLU A 88 14.64 6.14 12.50
N TRP A 89 14.35 7.25 11.83
CA TRP A 89 14.24 7.28 10.37
C TRP A 89 15.63 7.16 9.72
N ALA A 90 15.68 6.61 8.51
CA ALA A 90 16.89 6.61 7.68
C ALA A 90 17.49 8.01 7.54
N ILE A 91 16.64 9.02 7.43
CA ILE A 91 17.02 10.44 7.45
C ILE A 91 16.11 11.15 8.46
N PRO A 92 16.56 11.38 9.70
CA PRO A 92 15.82 12.19 10.66
C PRO A 92 15.74 13.66 10.22
N PRO A 93 14.75 14.46 10.70
CA PRO A 93 14.60 15.87 10.33
C PRO A 93 15.87 16.71 10.52
N LYS A 94 16.64 16.45 11.59
CA LYS A 94 17.93 17.11 11.84
C LYS A 94 18.96 16.80 10.75
N LYS A 95 19.10 15.52 10.37
CA LYS A 95 20.00 15.10 9.28
C LYS A 95 19.59 15.72 7.95
N LYS A 96 18.28 15.80 7.70
CA LYS A 96 17.70 16.43 6.52
C LYS A 96 18.05 17.93 6.41
N GLN A 97 18.15 18.65 7.53
CA GLN A 97 18.59 20.05 7.57
C GLN A 97 20.08 20.18 7.25
N GLU A 98 20.92 19.31 7.81
CA GLU A 98 22.37 19.28 7.53
C GLU A 98 22.63 19.08 6.02
N LEU A 99 21.91 18.14 5.40
CA LEU A 99 22.07 17.84 3.98
C LEU A 99 21.64 18.98 3.05
N ALA A 100 20.73 19.86 3.48
CA ALA A 100 20.08 20.83 2.60
C ALA A 100 21.05 21.86 1.97
N GLY A 101 22.23 22.06 2.57
CA GLY A 101 23.28 22.94 2.04
C GLY A 101 24.38 22.22 1.26
N GLU A 102 24.30 20.90 1.09
CA GLU A 102 25.36 20.12 0.45
C GLU A 102 25.17 20.01 -1.07
N GLU A 103 26.28 19.94 -1.80
CA GLU A 103 26.26 19.54 -3.21
C GLU A 103 25.65 18.13 -3.37
N HIS A 104 24.96 17.92 -4.49
CA HIS A 104 24.26 16.67 -4.82
C HIS A 104 23.24 16.24 -3.75
N TYR A 105 22.61 17.20 -3.08
CA TYR A 105 21.60 16.98 -2.04
C TYR A 105 20.55 15.90 -2.39
N GLU A 106 19.95 15.94 -3.57
CA GLU A 106 18.94 14.95 -4.00
C GLU A 106 19.49 13.52 -4.02
N GLN A 107 20.70 13.35 -4.54
CA GLN A 107 21.36 12.04 -4.64
C GLN A 107 21.69 11.51 -3.24
N LYS A 108 22.18 12.37 -2.34
CA LYS A 108 22.43 11.99 -0.94
C LYS A 108 21.15 11.57 -0.22
N VAL A 109 20.04 12.27 -0.44
CA VAL A 109 18.74 11.89 0.13
C VAL A 109 18.34 10.51 -0.38
N TYR A 110 18.50 10.24 -1.68
CA TYR A 110 18.20 8.93 -2.23
C TYR A 110 19.09 7.83 -1.64
N GLU A 111 20.40 8.06 -1.62
CA GLU A 111 21.40 7.12 -1.12
C GLU A 111 21.19 6.79 0.36
N LEU A 112 20.90 7.81 1.18
CA LEU A 112 20.66 7.64 2.61
C LEU A 112 19.28 7.07 2.94
N SER A 113 18.27 7.28 2.09
CA SER A 113 16.93 6.72 2.32
C SER A 113 16.97 5.20 2.33
N CYS A 114 16.11 4.60 3.15
CA CYS A 114 16.03 3.15 3.23
C CYS A 114 15.37 2.55 1.98
N ARG A 115 15.47 1.22 1.86
CA ARG A 115 15.00 0.46 0.70
C ARG A 115 13.53 0.70 0.40
N VAL A 116 12.69 0.70 1.44
CA VAL A 116 11.24 0.91 1.30
C VAL A 116 10.89 2.36 0.94
N GLU A 117 11.60 3.34 1.49
CA GLU A 117 11.35 4.76 1.20
C GLU A 117 11.66 5.14 -0.25
N ARG A 118 12.66 4.50 -0.86
CA ARG A 118 12.96 4.69 -2.29
C ARG A 118 11.81 4.28 -3.20
N VAL A 119 10.96 3.34 -2.77
CA VAL A 119 9.83 2.81 -3.55
C VAL A 119 8.51 3.51 -3.15
N PHE A 120 8.16 3.46 -1.86
CA PHE A 120 6.88 3.94 -1.33
C PHE A 120 6.91 5.40 -0.87
N GLY A 121 8.04 6.08 -1.02
CA GLY A 121 8.25 7.48 -0.63
C GLY A 121 8.49 7.69 0.86
N SER A 122 8.80 8.93 1.22
CA SER A 122 8.98 9.41 2.59
C SER A 122 8.57 10.89 2.67
N ALA A 123 8.82 11.55 3.79
CA ALA A 123 8.71 13.01 3.87
C ALA A 123 9.72 13.73 2.94
N TRP A 124 10.78 13.04 2.49
CA TRP A 124 11.90 13.60 1.72
C TRP A 124 11.94 13.14 0.27
N LEU A 125 11.26 12.03 -0.05
CA LEU A 125 11.23 11.41 -1.37
C LEU A 125 9.80 11.18 -1.83
N ALA A 126 9.51 11.57 -3.07
CA ALA A 126 8.26 11.20 -3.72
C ALA A 126 8.17 9.67 -3.89
N SER A 127 6.97 9.13 -3.73
CA SER A 127 6.71 7.71 -4.03
C SER A 127 6.80 7.47 -5.53
N ARG A 128 7.48 6.39 -5.93
CA ARG A 128 7.49 5.88 -7.32
C ARG A 128 6.40 4.84 -7.59
N VAL A 129 5.61 4.54 -6.55
CA VAL A 129 4.44 3.66 -6.63
C VAL A 129 3.17 4.45 -6.29
N ARG A 130 2.17 4.33 -7.17
CA ARG A 130 0.85 4.93 -7.03
C ARG A 130 -0.20 3.83 -6.94
N PHE A 131 -0.96 3.84 -5.85
CA PHE A 131 -2.20 3.09 -5.72
C PHE A 131 -3.34 4.06 -6.01
N THR A 132 -4.21 3.73 -6.95
CA THR A 132 -5.42 4.52 -7.16
C THR A 132 -6.41 4.26 -6.03
N ASP A 133 -7.39 5.15 -5.88
CA ASP A 133 -8.59 4.79 -5.14
C ASP A 133 -9.27 3.60 -5.82
N LEU A 134 -9.90 2.74 -5.03
CA LEU A 134 -10.50 1.50 -5.48
C LEU A 134 -12.03 1.64 -5.38
N PRO A 135 -12.70 2.06 -6.46
CA PRO A 135 -14.15 2.09 -6.53
C PRO A 135 -14.72 0.66 -6.60
N LEU A 136 -16.01 0.52 -6.34
CA LEU A 136 -16.74 -0.73 -6.64
C LEU A 136 -16.63 -1.06 -8.13
N ILE A 137 -16.45 -2.34 -8.47
CA ILE A 137 -16.41 -2.78 -9.87
C ILE A 137 -17.75 -2.52 -10.57
N ASP A 138 -18.86 -2.82 -9.89
CA ASP A 138 -20.19 -2.45 -10.33
C ASP A 138 -20.60 -1.13 -9.67
N ALA A 139 -20.46 -0.04 -10.43
CA ALA A 139 -20.82 1.30 -9.99
C ALA A 139 -22.33 1.48 -9.71
N HIS A 140 -23.17 0.54 -10.15
CA HIS A 140 -24.62 0.51 -9.93
C HIS A 140 -25.03 -0.45 -8.81
N ALA A 141 -24.10 -1.29 -8.30
CA ALA A 141 -24.40 -2.16 -7.17
C ALA A 141 -24.69 -1.32 -5.93
N GLN A 142 -25.90 -1.46 -5.40
CA GLN A 142 -26.25 -0.94 -4.07
C GLN A 142 -25.61 -1.83 -3.01
N VAL A 143 -24.37 -1.53 -2.66
CA VAL A 143 -23.68 -2.18 -1.55
C VAL A 143 -24.03 -1.42 -0.28
N GLU A 144 -25.04 -1.92 0.43
CA GLU A 144 -25.42 -1.40 1.74
C GLU A 144 -24.44 -1.92 2.81
N PRO A 145 -23.79 -1.03 3.58
CA PRO A 145 -22.97 -1.44 4.71
C PRO A 145 -23.80 -2.15 5.78
N GLU A 146 -23.23 -3.18 6.37
CA GLU A 146 -23.80 -3.84 7.55
C GLU A 146 -23.55 -2.97 8.79
N LEU A 147 -24.61 -2.60 9.50
CA LEU A 147 -24.51 -2.00 10.82
C LEU A 147 -24.25 -3.10 11.86
N ARG A 148 -23.15 -2.98 12.60
CA ARG A 148 -22.72 -3.96 13.60
C ARG A 148 -22.52 -3.31 14.96
N ASP A 149 -23.06 -3.93 16.00
CA ASP A 149 -22.85 -3.53 17.39
C ASP A 149 -21.49 -4.04 17.91
N SER A 150 -20.85 -3.23 18.76
CA SER A 150 -19.68 -3.62 19.55
C SER A 150 -19.85 -3.19 21.00
N VAL A 151 -19.37 -4.05 21.92
CA VAL A 151 -19.33 -3.75 23.35
C VAL A 151 -17.93 -3.92 23.91
N ALA A 152 -17.49 -2.95 24.71
CA ALA A 152 -16.36 -3.14 25.61
C ALA A 152 -16.89 -3.70 26.94
N ILE A 153 -16.33 -4.83 27.38
CA ILE A 153 -16.70 -5.48 28.64
C ILE A 153 -15.67 -5.08 29.71
N ASP A 154 -16.16 -4.51 30.80
CA ASP A 154 -15.39 -4.33 32.04
C ASP A 154 -15.21 -5.71 32.69
N ARG A 155 -13.96 -6.17 32.77
CA ARG A 155 -13.64 -7.50 33.32
C ARG A 155 -13.72 -7.56 34.84
N GLU A 156 -13.61 -6.43 35.53
CA GLU A 156 -13.72 -6.37 37.00
C GLU A 156 -15.18 -6.32 37.43
N LYS A 157 -16.01 -5.59 36.68
CA LYS A 157 -17.44 -5.40 36.98
C LYS A 157 -18.37 -6.34 36.21
N GLU A 158 -17.82 -7.19 35.35
CA GLU A 158 -18.55 -8.09 34.44
C GLU A 158 -19.72 -7.40 33.70
N SER A 159 -19.53 -6.15 33.30
CA SER A 159 -20.59 -5.29 32.74
C SER A 159 -20.16 -4.59 31.46
N VAL A 160 -21.12 -4.09 30.68
CA VAL A 160 -20.85 -3.32 29.47
C VAL A 160 -20.38 -1.93 29.88
N ALA A 161 -19.15 -1.58 29.49
CA ALA A 161 -18.55 -0.27 29.77
C ALA A 161 -18.85 0.74 28.66
N ASN A 162 -18.74 0.33 27.40
CA ASN A 162 -18.97 1.20 26.24
C ASN A 162 -19.63 0.41 25.12
N LYS A 163 -20.84 0.83 24.73
CA LYS A 163 -21.54 0.35 23.53
C LYS A 163 -21.32 1.37 22.41
N TYR A 164 -20.97 0.90 21.23
CA TYR A 164 -20.95 1.70 20.00
C TYR A 164 -21.30 0.82 18.82
N ASP A 165 -21.76 1.42 17.74
CA ASP A 165 -21.98 0.73 16.47
C ASP A 165 -20.92 1.12 15.43
N PHE A 166 -20.83 0.33 14.36
CA PHE A 166 -19.97 0.65 13.23
C PHE A 166 -20.50 0.01 11.96
N GLU A 167 -20.22 0.65 10.83
CA GLU A 167 -20.49 0.09 9.53
C GLU A 167 -19.31 -0.77 9.05
N ALA A 168 -19.63 -1.88 8.38
CA ALA A 168 -18.69 -2.67 7.62
C ALA A 168 -19.31 -3.08 6.29
N LEU A 169 -18.54 -3.00 5.21
CA LEU A 169 -18.95 -3.55 3.93
C LEU A 169 -19.02 -5.07 4.03
N PRO A 170 -20.07 -5.71 3.47
CA PRO A 170 -20.23 -7.15 3.54
C PRO A 170 -19.09 -7.89 2.84
N ALA A 171 -18.89 -9.16 3.18
CA ALA A 171 -18.01 -10.05 2.43
C ALA A 171 -18.54 -10.25 1.00
N GLY A 172 -17.63 -10.48 0.06
CA GLY A 172 -17.92 -10.67 -1.37
C GLY A 172 -17.89 -9.39 -2.20
N VAL A 173 -17.85 -8.21 -1.57
CA VAL A 173 -17.72 -6.93 -2.28
C VAL A 173 -16.39 -6.88 -3.04
N ARG A 174 -16.43 -6.39 -4.29
CA ARG A 174 -15.29 -6.33 -5.21
C ARG A 174 -14.98 -4.89 -5.58
N PHE A 175 -13.70 -4.53 -5.50
CA PHE A 175 -13.22 -3.20 -5.88
C PHE A 175 -12.24 -3.29 -7.04
N GLN A 176 -12.29 -2.30 -7.93
CA GLN A 176 -11.32 -2.16 -9.01
C GLN A 176 -9.95 -1.81 -8.42
N PHE A 177 -8.95 -2.64 -8.68
CA PHE A 177 -7.57 -2.42 -8.25
C PHE A 177 -6.73 -1.88 -9.41
N GLU A 178 -5.99 -0.80 -9.17
CA GLU A 178 -4.91 -0.35 -10.05
C GLU A 178 -3.69 0.14 -9.24
N LEU A 179 -2.52 -0.39 -9.61
CA LEU A 179 -1.21 0.06 -9.14
C LEU A 179 -0.34 0.44 -10.32
N ILE A 180 0.38 1.54 -10.21
CA ILE A 180 1.39 1.97 -11.19
C ILE A 180 2.71 2.20 -10.46
N ALA A 181 3.77 1.53 -10.93
CA ALA A 181 5.13 1.68 -10.44
C ALA A 181 6.05 2.10 -11.59
N GLU A 182 6.88 3.12 -11.39
CA GLU A 182 7.73 3.68 -12.45
C GLU A 182 9.19 3.76 -12.04
N ASN A 183 10.07 3.55 -13.03
CA ASN A 183 11.51 3.70 -12.92
C ASN A 183 12.09 2.95 -11.72
N LEU A 184 11.67 1.69 -11.54
CA LEU A 184 12.21 0.81 -10.49
C LEU A 184 13.26 -0.12 -11.09
N ASN A 185 14.36 -0.33 -10.37
CA ASN A 185 15.27 -1.44 -10.68
C ASN A 185 14.67 -2.77 -10.18
N ASP A 186 15.31 -3.90 -10.47
CA ASP A 186 14.79 -5.23 -10.12
C ASP A 186 14.62 -5.43 -8.60
N GLU A 187 15.55 -4.94 -7.76
CA GLU A 187 15.40 -5.05 -6.31
C GLU A 187 14.17 -4.27 -5.80
N GLU A 188 13.96 -3.07 -6.34
CA GLU A 188 12.85 -2.20 -6.00
C GLU A 188 11.52 -2.72 -6.54
N LEU A 189 11.51 -3.26 -7.75
CA LEU A 189 10.37 -3.92 -8.35
C LEU A 189 9.97 -5.16 -7.55
N GLY A 190 10.95 -5.92 -7.06
CA GLY A 190 10.73 -7.04 -6.16
C GLY A 190 9.99 -6.65 -4.88
N LEU A 191 10.24 -5.46 -4.33
CA LEU A 191 9.48 -4.98 -3.16
C LEU A 191 8.00 -4.76 -3.48
N VAL A 192 7.69 -4.27 -4.68
CA VAL A 192 6.32 -4.11 -5.15
C VAL A 192 5.66 -5.48 -5.35
N LEU A 193 6.33 -6.38 -6.06
CA LEU A 193 5.83 -7.73 -6.33
C LEU A 193 5.63 -8.55 -5.04
N LEU A 194 6.50 -8.40 -4.04
CA LEU A 194 6.33 -8.99 -2.71
C LEU A 194 5.01 -8.56 -2.07
N GLY A 195 4.73 -7.26 -2.11
CA GLY A 195 3.49 -6.70 -1.57
C GLY A 195 2.23 -7.16 -2.34
N ILE A 196 2.34 -7.27 -3.66
CA ILE A 196 1.23 -7.72 -4.52
C ILE A 196 0.96 -9.21 -4.34
N ARG A 197 1.99 -10.04 -4.28
CA ARG A 197 1.85 -11.48 -4.00
C ARG A 197 1.20 -11.72 -2.63
N ALA A 198 1.53 -10.90 -1.64
CA ALA A 198 0.88 -10.95 -0.34
C ALA A 198 -0.62 -10.56 -0.41
N LEU A 199 -1.02 -9.64 -1.30
CA LEU A 199 -2.45 -9.38 -1.57
C LEU A 199 -3.12 -10.56 -2.29
N GLU A 200 -2.47 -11.16 -3.27
CA GLU A 200 -2.98 -12.34 -3.99
C GLU A 200 -3.15 -13.55 -3.06
N ASN A 201 -2.29 -13.69 -2.06
CA ASN A 201 -2.36 -14.76 -1.05
C ASN A 201 -3.35 -14.46 0.10
N GLY A 202 -3.78 -13.20 0.25
CA GLY A 202 -4.64 -12.78 1.36
C GLY A 202 -3.91 -12.51 2.69
N ASP A 203 -2.58 -12.33 2.65
CA ASP A 203 -1.75 -12.09 3.83
C ASP A 203 -1.88 -10.68 4.42
N ILE A 204 -2.54 -9.76 3.69
CA ILE A 204 -2.67 -8.35 4.05
C ILE A 204 -4.11 -8.03 4.44
N LEU A 205 -4.26 -7.55 5.67
CA LEU A 205 -5.52 -7.06 6.20
C LEU A 205 -5.65 -5.54 6.03
N ILE A 206 -6.80 -5.08 5.53
CA ILE A 206 -7.11 -3.66 5.32
C ILE A 206 -8.14 -3.12 6.33
N GLY A 207 -8.14 -1.81 6.54
CA GLY A 207 -9.15 -1.15 7.36
C GLY A 207 -9.01 -1.34 8.88
N GLY A 208 -10.08 -1.03 9.62
CA GLY A 208 -10.17 -1.17 11.06
C GLY A 208 -10.61 -2.56 11.53
N PHE A 209 -10.45 -2.82 12.83
CA PHE A 209 -10.96 -4.04 13.49
C PHE A 209 -10.43 -5.37 12.92
N LYS A 210 -9.21 -5.35 12.39
CA LYS A 210 -8.48 -6.53 11.87
C LYS A 210 -8.43 -7.69 12.87
N GLY A 211 -8.15 -7.40 14.14
CA GLY A 211 -8.12 -8.39 15.23
C GLY A 211 -9.49 -8.95 15.64
N ARG A 212 -10.58 -8.45 15.04
CA ARG A 212 -11.96 -8.92 15.26
C ARG A 212 -12.53 -9.70 14.07
N GLY A 213 -11.66 -10.12 13.14
CA GLY A 213 -12.04 -10.91 11.96
C GLY A 213 -12.43 -10.08 10.73
N LEU A 214 -12.27 -8.76 10.74
CA LEU A 214 -12.53 -7.90 9.58
C LEU A 214 -11.27 -7.68 8.73
N GLY A 215 -11.48 -7.22 7.50
CA GLY A 215 -10.42 -6.67 6.65
C GLY A 215 -9.65 -7.70 5.83
N HIS A 216 -10.06 -8.97 5.81
CA HIS A 216 -9.42 -9.97 4.95
C HIS A 216 -9.83 -9.73 3.50
N VAL A 217 -8.83 -9.52 2.64
CA VAL A 217 -9.01 -9.26 1.22
C VAL A 217 -8.09 -10.14 0.38
N THR A 218 -8.44 -10.33 -0.88
CA THR A 218 -7.57 -11.02 -1.85
C THR A 218 -7.58 -10.27 -3.16
N LEU A 219 -6.42 -10.11 -3.79
CA LEU A 219 -6.34 -9.63 -5.17
C LEU A 219 -6.58 -10.81 -6.13
N GLU A 220 -7.63 -10.73 -6.93
CA GLU A 220 -7.97 -11.69 -7.97
C GLU A 220 -7.72 -11.10 -9.37
N CYS A 221 -7.57 -11.98 -10.36
CA CYS A 221 -7.49 -11.60 -11.79
C CYS A 221 -6.41 -10.56 -12.11
N ALA A 222 -5.27 -10.61 -11.40
CA ALA A 222 -4.19 -9.66 -11.58
C ALA A 222 -3.59 -9.75 -13.00
N ARG A 223 -3.41 -8.60 -13.64
CA ARG A 223 -2.75 -8.44 -14.93
C ARG A 223 -1.58 -7.50 -14.78
N TYR A 224 -0.44 -7.88 -15.35
CA TYR A 224 0.84 -7.19 -15.19
C TYR A 224 1.31 -6.62 -16.53
N GLU A 225 0.95 -5.37 -16.80
CA GLU A 225 1.33 -4.65 -18.02
C GLU A 225 2.70 -3.98 -17.82
N TRP A 226 3.61 -4.21 -18.77
CA TRP A 226 4.98 -3.72 -18.71
C TRP A 226 5.33 -2.85 -19.92
N VAL A 227 5.88 -1.68 -19.61
CA VAL A 227 6.42 -0.72 -20.58
C VAL A 227 7.85 -0.38 -20.18
N ASP A 228 8.77 -0.40 -21.13
CA ASP A 228 10.14 0.05 -20.96
C ASP A 228 10.62 0.77 -22.23
N ARG A 229 11.89 1.15 -22.28
CA ARG A 229 12.45 1.84 -23.45
C ARG A 229 12.29 1.06 -24.76
N ALA A 230 12.25 -0.28 -24.73
CA ALA A 230 12.19 -1.10 -25.94
C ALA A 230 10.81 -1.06 -26.61
N ASN A 231 9.73 -0.95 -25.83
CA ASN A 231 8.36 -0.87 -26.36
C ASN A 231 7.69 0.51 -26.18
N LEU A 232 8.36 1.48 -25.57
CA LEU A 232 7.81 2.82 -25.28
C LEU A 232 7.21 3.51 -26.50
N LYS A 233 7.89 3.47 -27.64
CA LYS A 233 7.39 4.10 -28.88
C LYS A 233 6.04 3.52 -29.29
N ASP A 234 5.90 2.20 -29.25
CA ASP A 234 4.68 1.51 -29.66
C ASP A 234 3.55 1.76 -28.66
N TYR A 235 3.88 1.73 -27.35
CA TYR A 235 2.94 2.11 -26.29
C TYR A 235 2.40 3.53 -26.48
N LEU A 236 3.26 4.52 -26.75
CA LEU A 236 2.86 5.92 -26.89
C LEU A 236 1.99 6.20 -28.13
N ILE A 237 2.14 5.41 -29.21
CA ILE A 237 1.40 5.62 -30.46
C ILE A 237 0.14 4.75 -30.51
N ASN A 238 0.24 3.49 -30.10
CA ASN A 238 -0.77 2.46 -30.32
C ASN A 238 -1.38 1.91 -29.01
N GLY A 239 -0.83 2.26 -27.85
CA GLY A 239 -1.26 1.73 -26.56
C GLY A 239 -0.82 0.28 -26.29
N SER A 240 0.03 -0.29 -27.14
CA SER A 240 0.54 -1.66 -26.98
C SER A 240 1.42 -1.79 -25.73
N VAL A 241 1.19 -2.82 -24.94
CA VAL A 241 1.99 -3.15 -23.77
C VAL A 241 2.53 -4.57 -23.88
N SER A 242 3.68 -4.82 -23.24
CA SER A 242 4.14 -6.18 -22.98
C SER A 242 3.60 -6.68 -21.64
N THR A 243 3.82 -7.95 -21.31
CA THR A 243 3.44 -8.52 -20.02
C THR A 243 4.69 -8.80 -19.19
N LEU A 244 4.65 -8.47 -17.91
CA LEU A 244 5.62 -8.99 -16.93
C LEU A 244 5.13 -10.37 -16.49
N ASP A 245 5.52 -11.40 -17.25
CA ASP A 245 5.12 -12.79 -17.00
C ASP A 245 5.66 -13.35 -15.66
N GLU A 246 5.12 -14.50 -15.24
CA GLU A 246 5.46 -15.12 -13.96
C GLU A 246 6.96 -15.49 -13.87
N THR A 247 7.60 -15.87 -14.98
CA THR A 247 9.03 -16.17 -15.00
C THR A 247 9.86 -14.94 -14.66
N LYS A 248 9.56 -13.79 -15.27
CA LYS A 248 10.21 -12.51 -14.95
C LYS A 248 9.90 -12.06 -13.53
N GLN A 249 8.65 -12.20 -13.08
CA GLN A 249 8.28 -11.85 -11.71
C GLN A 249 9.10 -12.65 -10.68
N ASN A 250 9.26 -13.96 -10.90
CA ASN A 250 10.05 -14.81 -10.00
C ASN A 250 11.54 -14.44 -10.03
N ALA A 251 12.11 -14.16 -11.20
CA ALA A 251 13.50 -13.70 -11.31
C ALA A 251 13.74 -12.38 -10.57
N VAL A 252 12.80 -11.42 -10.67
CA VAL A 252 12.84 -10.15 -9.93
C VAL A 252 12.75 -10.38 -8.42
N MET A 253 11.89 -11.30 -7.98
CA MET A 253 11.78 -11.69 -6.57
C MET A 253 13.07 -12.33 -6.05
N GLU A 254 13.71 -13.20 -6.82
CA GLU A 254 15.02 -13.78 -6.50
C GLU A 254 16.09 -12.70 -6.37
N THR A 255 16.14 -11.74 -7.29
CA THR A 255 17.07 -10.59 -7.22
C THR A 255 16.90 -9.80 -5.93
N LEU A 256 15.65 -9.50 -5.52
CA LEU A 256 15.37 -8.86 -4.24
C LEU A 256 15.92 -9.69 -3.07
N PHE A 257 15.60 -10.98 -3.00
CA PHE A 257 16.01 -11.80 -1.86
C PHE A 257 17.52 -12.01 -1.79
N ASN A 258 18.20 -12.15 -2.94
CA ASN A 258 19.66 -12.16 -3.00
C ASN A 258 20.26 -10.87 -2.44
N ALA A 259 19.65 -9.71 -2.76
CA ALA A 259 20.09 -8.42 -2.21
C ALA A 259 19.84 -8.32 -0.70
N LEU A 260 18.69 -8.81 -0.21
CA LEU A 260 18.34 -8.81 1.22
C LEU A 260 19.21 -9.75 2.06
N THR A 261 19.60 -10.92 1.54
CA THR A 261 20.44 -11.91 2.25
C THR A 261 21.93 -11.63 2.13
N GLY A 262 22.34 -10.65 1.30
CA GLY A 262 23.74 -10.31 1.08
C GLY A 262 24.46 -11.24 0.10
N GLY A 263 23.75 -11.83 -0.85
CA GLY A 263 24.32 -12.64 -1.94
C GLY A 263 24.85 -14.01 -1.50
N LYS A 264 24.23 -14.62 -0.49
CA LYS A 264 24.48 -16.01 -0.09
C LYS A 264 23.45 -16.96 -0.66
#